data_AF-A0A0P9XXW9-F1
#
_entry.id   AF-A0A0P9XXW9-F1
#
_cell.length_a   1.000
_cell.length_b   1.000
_cell.length_c   1.000
_cell.angle_alpha   90.00
_cell.angle_beta   90.00
_cell.angle_gamma   90.00
#
_symmetry.space_group_name_H-M   'P 1'
#
loop_
_entity.id
_entity.type
_entity.pdbx_description
1 polymer ?
#
loop_
_entity_poly.entity_id
_entity_poly.type
_entity_poly.pdbx_seq_one_letter_code
_entity_poly.pdbx_strand_id
1 'polypeptide(L)'
;MSHEDLIAFKNLTLEKLENDDFRKAFLFNTNLDYKVSWSKGPACSIIPLDLEMSGVKPVEFLAQEPKNKKNVYKHYFLDTTLIRIESFDRAGLLSEIETASTDGGIKYSLRKDNFGEVNWLKAVEFEEGLPIRACRIDSDSEFWSYRYKWENMKIVEITTFSSNSTPGIRLSVSYSGEAVNSIFFDNKGSKIFIYNENQ
;
A
#
# COMPACT_ATOMS: atom_id res chain seq x y z
N MET A 1 -0.03 23.33 0.98
CA MET A 1 -0.67 22.54 2.05
C MET A 1 0.43 22.04 2.98
N SER A 2 0.26 22.16 4.30
CA SER A 2 1.30 21.92 5.32
C SER A 2 1.35 20.45 5.73
N HIS A 3 2.53 19.99 6.17
CA HIS A 3 2.79 18.67 6.76
C HIS A 3 1.83 18.29 7.93
N GLU A 4 1.15 19.25 8.53
CA GLU A 4 0.17 19.04 9.61
C GLU A 4 -1.02 18.17 9.17
N ASP A 5 -1.41 18.21 7.89
CA ASP A 5 -2.50 17.39 7.37
C ASP A 5 -2.17 15.89 7.39
N LEU A 6 -0.91 15.53 7.13
CA LEU A 6 -0.39 14.18 7.22
C LEU A 6 -0.27 13.71 8.67
N ILE A 7 0.07 14.62 9.60
CA ILE A 7 0.06 14.31 11.04
C ILE A 7 -1.36 13.95 11.49
N ALA A 8 -2.35 14.76 11.11
CA ALA A 8 -3.74 14.51 11.48
C ALA A 8 -4.24 13.18 10.90
N PHE A 9 -3.91 12.89 9.63
CA PHE A 9 -4.30 11.62 8.99
C PHE A 9 -3.62 10.40 9.61
N LYS A 10 -2.34 10.52 9.97
CA LYS A 10 -1.60 9.50 10.72
C LYS A 10 -2.25 9.24 12.07
N ASN A 11 -2.59 10.29 12.83
CA ASN A 11 -3.21 10.12 14.15
C ASN A 11 -4.59 9.47 14.06
N LEU A 12 -5.41 9.85 13.06
CA LEU A 12 -6.67 9.18 12.77
C LEU A 12 -6.47 7.68 12.46
N THR A 13 -5.46 7.36 11.64
CA THR A 13 -5.14 5.97 11.28
C THR A 13 -4.66 5.17 12.50
N LEU A 14 -3.90 5.80 13.40
CA LEU A 14 -3.44 5.17 14.65
C LEU A 14 -4.61 4.85 15.57
N GLU A 15 -5.53 5.80 15.76
CA GLU A 15 -6.75 5.59 16.55
C GLU A 15 -7.56 4.39 16.02
N LYS A 16 -7.67 4.25 14.69
CA LYS A 16 -8.33 3.11 14.05
C LYS A 16 -7.56 1.80 14.27
N LEU A 17 -6.24 1.81 14.21
CA LEU A 17 -5.40 0.64 14.49
C LEU A 17 -5.54 0.17 15.95
N GLU A 18 -5.65 1.10 16.90
CA GLU A 18 -5.83 0.81 18.33
C GLU A 18 -7.26 0.38 18.69
N ASN A 19 -8.23 0.57 17.79
CA ASN A 19 -9.62 0.25 18.03
C ASN A 19 -9.95 -1.23 17.69
N ASP A 20 -10.24 -2.02 18.72
CA ASP A 20 -10.60 -3.44 18.60
C ASP A 20 -11.80 -3.73 17.69
N ASP A 21 -12.86 -2.95 17.82
CA ASP A 21 -14.09 -3.17 17.06
C ASP A 21 -13.86 -2.89 15.58
N PHE A 22 -13.10 -1.83 15.29
CA PHE A 22 -12.64 -1.55 13.94
C PHE A 22 -11.79 -2.70 13.38
N ARG A 23 -10.81 -3.21 14.14
CA ARG A 23 -9.98 -4.35 13.72
C ARG A 23 -10.76 -5.65 13.50
N LYS A 24 -11.86 -5.85 14.21
CA LYS A 24 -12.76 -7.02 14.06
C LYS A 24 -13.70 -6.87 12.86
N ALA A 25 -13.98 -5.64 12.41
CA ALA A 25 -14.84 -5.39 11.26
C ALA A 25 -14.24 -5.80 9.90
N PHE A 26 -12.94 -6.11 9.85
CA PHE A 26 -12.28 -6.63 8.64
C PHE A 26 -12.65 -8.10 8.40
N LEU A 27 -13.82 -8.29 7.79
CA LEU A 27 -14.38 -9.59 7.46
C LEU A 27 -14.24 -9.88 5.95
N PHE A 28 -14.04 -11.14 5.60
CA PHE A 28 -14.02 -11.59 4.22
C PHE A 28 -15.33 -12.31 3.88
N ASN A 29 -16.11 -11.77 2.94
CA ASN A 29 -17.40 -12.35 2.56
C ASN A 29 -17.22 -13.42 1.48
N THR A 30 -17.15 -14.69 1.90
CA THR A 30 -16.96 -15.84 1.00
C THR A 30 -18.07 -16.07 -0.03
N ASN A 31 -19.20 -15.34 0.07
CA ASN A 31 -20.33 -15.49 -0.85
C ASN A 31 -20.25 -14.58 -2.08
N LEU A 32 -19.26 -13.70 -2.16
CA LEU A 32 -19.04 -12.84 -3.33
C LEU A 32 -18.17 -13.55 -4.37
N ASP A 33 -18.43 -13.25 -5.65
CA ASP A 33 -17.66 -13.77 -6.77
C ASP A 33 -16.38 -12.93 -7.00
N TYR A 34 -15.29 -13.36 -6.39
CA TYR A 34 -14.01 -12.68 -6.49
C TYR A 34 -13.19 -13.19 -7.67
N LYS A 35 -12.62 -12.26 -8.44
CA LYS A 35 -11.54 -12.58 -9.37
C LYS A 35 -10.26 -12.86 -8.57
N VAL A 36 -9.72 -14.06 -8.73
CA VAL A 36 -8.47 -14.48 -8.07
C VAL A 36 -7.28 -14.33 -9.03
N SER A 37 -6.21 -13.71 -8.56
CA SER A 37 -4.92 -13.63 -9.27
C SER A 37 -3.78 -14.08 -8.35
N TRP A 38 -2.69 -14.57 -8.93
CA TRP A 38 -1.56 -15.11 -8.18
C TRP A 38 -0.27 -14.40 -8.57
N SER A 39 0.70 -14.28 -7.66
CA SER A 39 2.01 -13.69 -7.98
C SER A 39 3.16 -14.33 -7.18
N LYS A 40 4.39 -14.21 -7.70
CA LYS A 40 5.63 -14.68 -7.06
C LYS A 40 6.38 -13.54 -6.36
N GLY A 41 5.64 -12.73 -5.60
CA GLY A 41 6.12 -11.51 -4.95
C GLY A 41 4.98 -10.51 -4.73
N PRO A 42 5.24 -9.38 -4.03
CA PRO A 42 4.31 -8.28 -3.94
C PRO A 42 3.98 -7.71 -5.33
N ALA A 43 2.70 -7.72 -5.71
CA ALA A 43 2.24 -7.28 -7.04
C ALA A 43 1.46 -5.96 -7.01
N CYS A 44 0.79 -5.67 -5.89
CA CYS A 44 -0.01 -4.45 -5.73
C CYS A 44 -0.18 -4.08 -4.26
N SER A 45 -0.54 -2.84 -4.01
CA SER A 45 -0.90 -2.29 -2.70
C SER A 45 -2.11 -1.38 -2.85
N ILE A 46 -2.86 -1.14 -1.77
CA ILE A 46 -3.90 -0.11 -1.79
C ILE A 46 -3.30 1.30 -1.79
N ILE A 47 -2.10 1.47 -1.22
CA ILE A 47 -1.37 2.74 -1.21
C ILE A 47 -0.72 2.92 -2.59
N PRO A 48 -1.00 4.03 -3.30
CA PRO A 48 -0.35 4.31 -4.57
C PRO A 48 1.17 4.38 -4.45
N LEU A 49 1.85 3.68 -5.36
CA LEU A 49 3.32 3.64 -5.47
C LEU A 49 4.06 3.11 -4.23
N ASP A 50 3.37 2.39 -3.34
CA ASP A 50 3.90 1.85 -2.08
C ASP A 50 5.08 0.89 -2.30
N LEU A 51 4.99 0.03 -3.31
CA LEU A 51 6.04 -0.93 -3.63
C LEU A 51 7.28 -0.19 -4.15
N GLU A 52 7.10 0.71 -5.10
CA GLU A 52 8.18 1.52 -5.67
C GLU A 52 8.84 2.40 -4.60
N MET A 53 8.05 3.05 -3.73
CA MET A 53 8.56 3.86 -2.62
C MET A 53 9.31 3.03 -1.57
N SER A 54 9.04 1.73 -1.46
CA SER A 54 9.79 0.80 -0.60
C SER A 54 10.96 0.11 -1.31
N GLY A 55 11.27 0.50 -2.55
CA GLY A 55 12.34 -0.10 -3.35
C GLY A 55 11.99 -1.49 -3.91
N VAL A 56 10.72 -1.88 -3.87
CA VAL A 56 10.23 -3.16 -4.37
C VAL A 56 9.64 -2.97 -5.76
N LYS A 57 10.15 -3.69 -6.75
CA LYS A 57 9.52 -3.75 -8.08
C LYS A 57 8.24 -4.61 -8.00
N PRO A 58 7.05 -4.09 -8.35
CA PRO A 58 5.85 -4.90 -8.43
C PRO A 58 6.05 -6.06 -9.41
N VAL A 59 5.71 -7.27 -8.99
CA VAL A 59 5.78 -8.44 -9.87
C VAL A 59 4.49 -8.61 -10.66
N GLU A 60 4.61 -9.24 -11.84
CA GLU A 60 3.45 -9.56 -12.66
C GLU A 60 2.57 -10.66 -12.04
N PHE A 61 1.28 -10.64 -12.38
CA PHE A 61 0.37 -11.72 -12.07
C PHE A 61 0.64 -12.94 -12.96
N LEU A 62 0.53 -14.12 -12.37
CA LEU A 62 0.62 -15.39 -13.05
C LEU A 62 -0.67 -15.66 -13.84
N ALA A 63 -0.52 -16.31 -15.00
CA ALA A 63 -1.66 -16.73 -15.81
C ALA A 63 -2.51 -17.82 -15.15
N GLN A 64 -1.94 -18.59 -14.21
CA GLN A 64 -2.59 -19.74 -13.57
C GLN A 64 -2.19 -19.84 -12.10
N GLU A 65 -2.97 -20.58 -11.31
CA GLU A 65 -2.61 -20.94 -9.94
C GLU A 65 -1.30 -21.73 -9.92
N PRO A 66 -0.30 -21.33 -9.11
CA PRO A 66 0.95 -22.06 -9.02
C PRO A 66 0.72 -23.38 -8.28
N LYS A 67 1.22 -24.48 -8.85
CA LYS A 67 1.22 -25.82 -8.21
C LYS A 67 1.89 -25.83 -6.84
N ASN A 68 2.90 -24.97 -6.65
CA ASN A 68 3.61 -24.79 -5.39
C ASN A 68 3.43 -23.36 -4.88
N LYS A 69 2.87 -23.24 -3.67
CA LYS A 69 2.55 -21.98 -2.99
C LYS A 69 3.72 -21.39 -2.19
N LYS A 70 4.92 -21.96 -2.27
CA LYS A 70 6.12 -21.38 -1.66
C LYS A 70 6.37 -19.95 -2.14
N ASN A 71 6.42 -18.99 -1.20
CA ASN A 71 6.64 -17.56 -1.43
C ASN A 71 5.69 -16.99 -2.50
N VAL A 72 4.40 -17.31 -2.38
CA VAL A 72 3.35 -16.90 -3.32
C VAL A 72 2.38 -15.96 -2.64
N TYR A 73 1.77 -15.08 -3.42
CA TYR A 73 0.67 -14.24 -2.98
C TYR A 73 -0.57 -14.55 -3.81
N LYS A 74 -1.72 -14.66 -3.13
CA LYS A 74 -3.04 -14.82 -3.75
C LYS A 74 -3.84 -13.55 -3.51
N HIS A 75 -4.34 -12.95 -4.57
CA HIS A 75 -5.02 -11.66 -4.56
C HIS A 75 -6.48 -11.87 -4.96
N TYR A 76 -7.39 -11.29 -4.19
CA TYR A 76 -8.82 -11.33 -4.43
C TYR A 76 -9.30 -9.94 -4.82
N PHE A 77 -9.93 -9.85 -5.98
CA PHE A 77 -10.49 -8.62 -6.52
C PHE A 77 -12.01 -8.75 -6.63
N LEU A 78 -12.70 -7.67 -6.25
CA LEU A 78 -14.08 -7.44 -6.65
C LEU A 78 -14.03 -6.37 -7.74
N ASP A 79 -14.41 -6.75 -8.96
CA ASP A 79 -14.13 -5.99 -10.18
C ASP A 79 -12.63 -5.66 -10.31
N THR A 80 -12.26 -4.39 -10.22
CA THR A 80 -10.88 -3.89 -10.23
C THR A 80 -10.34 -3.55 -8.84
N THR A 81 -11.16 -3.75 -7.80
CA THR A 81 -10.83 -3.34 -6.43
C THR A 81 -10.16 -4.49 -5.69
N LEU A 82 -8.93 -4.29 -5.22
CA LEU A 82 -8.27 -5.23 -4.31
C LEU A 82 -9.03 -5.31 -2.98
N ILE A 83 -9.43 -6.52 -2.60
CA ILE A 83 -10.19 -6.83 -1.38
C ILE A 83 -9.36 -7.62 -0.37
N ARG A 84 -8.52 -8.55 -0.83
CA ARG A 84 -7.74 -9.41 0.07
C ARG A 84 -6.46 -9.89 -0.57
N ILE A 85 -5.41 -10.04 0.23
CA ILE A 85 -4.17 -10.73 -0.11
C ILE A 85 -3.92 -11.83 0.91
N GLU A 86 -3.60 -13.03 0.43
CA GLU A 86 -3.07 -14.13 1.22
C GLU A 86 -1.61 -14.37 0.85
N SER A 87 -0.71 -14.27 1.83
CA SER A 87 0.73 -14.48 1.66
C SER A 87 1.13 -15.86 2.17
N PHE A 88 1.83 -16.63 1.33
CA PHE A 88 2.31 -17.96 1.66
C PHE A 88 3.83 -17.97 1.87
N ASP A 89 4.29 -18.65 2.92
CA ASP A 89 5.69 -18.65 3.34
C ASP A 89 6.60 -19.56 2.48
N ARG A 90 7.85 -19.74 2.94
CA ARG A 90 8.85 -20.60 2.29
C ARG A 90 8.49 -22.09 2.27
N ALA A 91 7.55 -22.54 3.11
CA ALA A 91 7.01 -23.88 3.14
C ALA A 91 5.71 -24.01 2.33
N GLY A 92 5.16 -22.89 1.85
CA GLY A 92 3.88 -22.84 1.13
C GLY A 92 2.67 -22.83 2.07
N LEU A 93 2.87 -22.51 3.34
CA LEU A 93 1.82 -22.37 4.34
C LEU A 93 1.31 -20.93 4.36
N LEU A 94 0.01 -20.76 4.61
CA LEU A 94 -0.57 -19.43 4.78
C LEU A 94 0.05 -18.76 6.01
N SER A 95 0.71 -17.63 5.79
CA SER A 95 1.46 -16.91 6.82
C SER A 95 0.81 -15.60 7.21
N GLU A 96 0.23 -14.89 6.24
CA GLU A 96 -0.36 -13.57 6.49
C GLU A 96 -1.61 -13.39 5.64
N ILE A 97 -2.54 -12.62 6.18
CA ILE A 97 -3.76 -12.21 5.52
C ILE A 97 -3.86 -10.69 5.61
N GLU A 98 -4.08 -10.05 4.48
CA GLU A 98 -4.43 -8.64 4.41
C GLU A 98 -5.84 -8.50 3.83
N THR A 99 -6.72 -7.78 4.51
CA THR A 99 -8.11 -7.57 4.06
C THR A 99 -8.41 -6.08 4.03
N ALA A 100 -9.05 -5.64 2.96
CA ALA A 100 -9.45 -4.26 2.76
C ALA A 100 -10.90 -4.02 3.20
N SER A 101 -11.16 -2.84 3.73
CA SER A 101 -12.49 -2.36 4.11
C SER A 101 -12.60 -0.85 3.82
N THR A 102 -13.79 -0.29 3.82
CA THR A 102 -14.02 1.14 3.64
C THR A 102 -14.82 1.68 4.83
N ASP A 103 -14.38 2.80 5.38
CA ASP A 103 -15.06 3.50 6.48
C ASP A 103 -14.93 5.00 6.27
N GLY A 104 -16.06 5.73 6.29
CA GLY A 104 -16.08 7.19 6.14
C GLY A 104 -15.42 7.72 4.86
N GLY A 105 -15.44 6.96 3.76
CA GLY A 105 -14.79 7.35 2.49
C GLY A 105 -13.28 7.09 2.44
N ILE A 106 -12.70 6.53 3.51
CA ILE A 106 -11.30 6.10 3.56
C ILE A 106 -11.25 4.59 3.33
N LYS A 107 -10.41 4.16 2.40
CA LYS A 107 -10.12 2.74 2.19
C LYS A 107 -9.01 2.32 3.14
N TYR A 108 -9.26 1.27 3.91
CA TYR A 108 -8.30 0.67 4.82
C TYR A 108 -7.88 -0.72 4.35
N SER A 109 -6.72 -1.16 4.80
CA SER A 109 -6.25 -2.54 4.63
C SER A 109 -5.50 -2.98 5.88
N LEU A 110 -6.01 -4.00 6.57
CA LEU A 110 -5.45 -4.54 7.80
C LEU A 110 -4.74 -5.84 7.50
N ARG A 111 -3.43 -5.91 7.78
CA ARG A 111 -2.66 -7.15 7.68
C ARG A 111 -2.49 -7.80 9.04
N LYS A 112 -2.76 -9.10 9.11
CA LYS A 112 -2.53 -9.97 10.26
C LYS A 112 -1.67 -11.16 9.88
N ASP A 113 -0.91 -11.67 10.84
CA ASP A 113 -0.25 -12.96 10.71
C ASP A 113 -1.24 -14.14 10.90
N ASN A 114 -0.72 -15.36 10.88
CA ASN A 114 -1.50 -16.58 11.06
C ASN A 114 -1.96 -16.83 12.51
N PHE A 115 -1.48 -16.06 13.49
CA PHE A 115 -1.93 -16.07 14.87
C PHE A 115 -3.02 -15.00 15.13
N GLY A 116 -3.26 -14.12 14.17
CA GLY A 116 -4.22 -13.03 14.26
C GLY A 116 -3.63 -11.74 14.83
N GLU A 117 -2.32 -11.71 15.08
CA GLU A 117 -1.61 -10.50 15.48
C GLU A 117 -1.56 -9.53 14.31
N VAL A 118 -1.72 -8.25 14.60
CA VAL A 118 -1.72 -7.21 13.57
C VAL A 118 -0.29 -6.85 13.23
N ASN A 119 0.05 -6.89 11.94
CA ASN A 119 1.34 -6.42 11.45
C ASN A 119 1.28 -4.92 11.12
N TRP A 120 0.25 -4.51 10.37
CA TRP A 120 0.05 -3.11 9.99
C TRP A 120 -1.39 -2.79 9.60
N LEU A 121 -1.72 -1.49 9.62
CA LEU A 121 -2.90 -0.90 8.99
C LEU A 121 -2.46 0.12 7.93
N LYS A 122 -3.05 -0.01 6.73
CA LYS A 122 -2.96 0.99 5.67
C LYS A 122 -4.28 1.75 5.57
N ALA A 123 -4.22 3.03 5.22
CA ALA A 123 -5.34 3.92 4.98
C ALA A 123 -5.09 4.78 3.74
N VAL A 124 -6.12 4.98 2.92
CA VAL A 124 -6.06 5.80 1.70
C VAL A 124 -7.36 6.60 1.58
N GLU A 125 -7.23 7.91 1.52
CA GLU A 125 -8.35 8.83 1.30
C GLU A 125 -8.40 9.27 -0.16
N PHE A 126 -9.60 9.37 -0.69
CA PHE A 126 -9.86 9.71 -2.09
C PHE A 126 -10.66 11.02 -2.19
N GLU A 127 -10.36 11.81 -3.21
CA GLU A 127 -11.15 12.98 -3.63
C GLU A 127 -11.41 12.83 -5.13
N GLU A 128 -12.66 12.92 -5.57
CA GLU A 128 -13.06 12.73 -6.97
C GLU A 128 -12.54 11.42 -7.59
N GLY A 129 -12.39 10.37 -6.78
CA GLY A 129 -11.88 9.06 -7.21
C GLY A 129 -10.35 8.94 -7.27
N LEU A 130 -9.61 10.01 -6.98
CA LEU A 130 -8.16 10.03 -6.93
C LEU A 130 -7.63 9.97 -5.49
N PRO A 131 -6.66 9.09 -5.18
CA PRO A 131 -5.99 9.09 -3.88
C PRO A 131 -5.32 10.44 -3.57
N ILE A 132 -5.74 11.13 -2.52
CA ILE A 132 -5.14 12.42 -2.13
C ILE A 132 -4.11 12.29 -1.02
N ARG A 133 -4.29 11.32 -0.12
CA ARG A 133 -3.32 10.97 0.91
C ARG A 133 -3.43 9.52 1.33
N ALA A 134 -2.33 8.98 1.84
CA ALA A 134 -2.24 7.62 2.34
C ALA A 134 -1.40 7.55 3.61
N CYS A 135 -1.61 6.52 4.40
CA CYS A 135 -0.85 6.24 5.62
C CYS A 135 -0.70 4.74 5.78
N ARG A 136 0.47 4.30 6.24
CA ARG A 136 0.71 2.96 6.80
C ARG A 136 1.23 3.16 8.22
N ILE A 137 0.70 2.37 9.15
CA ILE A 137 1.20 2.28 10.53
C ILE A 137 1.42 0.81 10.86
N ASP A 138 2.64 0.50 11.29
CA ASP A 138 3.03 -0.83 11.73
C ASP A 138 2.76 -1.00 13.24
N SER A 139 2.72 -2.25 13.69
CA SER A 139 2.45 -2.60 15.09
C SER A 139 3.47 -2.04 16.09
N ASP A 140 4.68 -1.72 15.62
CA ASP A 140 5.75 -1.10 16.40
C ASP A 140 5.69 0.44 16.39
N SER A 141 4.60 1.02 15.85
CA SER A 141 4.37 2.46 15.68
C SER A 141 5.24 3.16 14.64
N GLU A 142 6.05 2.44 13.86
CA GLU A 142 6.62 3.00 12.64
C GLU A 142 5.51 3.36 11.67
N PHE A 143 5.68 4.46 10.95
CA PHE A 143 4.65 4.94 10.03
C PHE A 143 5.23 5.63 8.81
N TRP A 144 4.45 5.59 7.74
CA TRP A 144 4.70 6.31 6.50
C TRP A 144 3.40 6.96 6.02
N SER A 145 3.42 8.27 5.86
CA SER A 145 2.29 9.05 5.35
C SER A 145 2.67 9.81 4.10
N TYR A 146 1.74 9.90 3.18
CA TYR A 146 1.95 10.40 1.83
C TYR A 146 0.83 11.37 1.46
N ARG A 147 1.20 12.49 0.82
CA ARG A 147 0.27 13.37 0.09
C ARG A 147 0.60 13.28 -1.38
N TYR A 148 -0.42 13.12 -2.22
CA TYR A 148 -0.24 13.01 -3.66
C TYR A 148 -0.63 14.29 -4.38
N LYS A 149 0.19 14.71 -5.33
CA LYS A 149 -0.15 15.72 -6.32
C LYS A 149 -0.38 15.03 -7.67
N TRP A 150 -1.52 15.29 -8.27
CA TRP A 150 -1.92 14.72 -9.56
C TRP A 150 -1.86 15.77 -10.66
N GLU A 151 -1.37 15.38 -11.83
CA GLU A 151 -1.46 16.13 -13.08
C GLU A 151 -1.78 15.14 -14.20
N ASN A 152 -2.78 15.44 -15.04
CA ASN A 152 -3.17 14.59 -16.18
C ASN A 152 -3.36 13.11 -15.79
N MET A 153 -4.07 12.85 -14.68
CA MET A 153 -4.32 11.49 -14.14
C MET A 153 -3.05 10.71 -13.73
N LYS A 154 -1.93 11.40 -13.48
CA LYS A 154 -0.68 10.80 -12.96
C LYS A 154 -0.23 11.50 -11.69
N ILE A 155 0.29 10.72 -10.74
CA ILE A 155 0.96 11.26 -9.56
C ILE A 155 2.30 11.83 -10.02
N VAL A 156 2.50 13.14 -9.89
CA VAL A 156 3.76 13.80 -10.29
C VAL A 156 4.65 14.15 -9.09
N GLU A 157 4.04 14.29 -7.91
CA GLU A 157 4.75 14.61 -6.68
C GLU A 157 4.13 13.87 -5.50
N ILE A 158 4.97 13.41 -4.57
CA ILE A 158 4.58 12.80 -3.31
C ILE A 158 5.27 13.56 -2.18
N THR A 159 4.50 14.19 -1.28
CA THR A 159 5.07 14.72 -0.03
C THR A 159 5.02 13.63 1.03
N THR A 160 6.15 13.36 1.68
CA THR A 160 6.26 12.27 2.67
C THR A 160 6.36 12.81 4.09
N PHE A 161 5.82 12.03 5.02
CA PHE A 161 6.04 12.17 6.45
C PHE A 161 6.11 10.79 7.08
N SER A 162 7.29 10.41 7.54
CA SER A 162 7.54 9.07 8.06
C SER A 162 8.39 9.14 9.33
N SER A 163 8.22 8.17 10.23
CA SER A 163 8.95 8.05 11.51
C SER A 163 10.48 8.09 11.36
N ASN A 164 10.99 7.58 10.24
CA ASN A 164 12.41 7.43 9.96
C ASN A 164 12.97 8.42 8.91
N SER A 165 12.27 9.52 8.64
CA SER A 165 12.64 10.47 7.58
C SER A 165 12.49 11.93 8.02
N THR A 166 13.20 12.85 7.38
CA THR A 166 12.92 14.28 7.55
C THR A 166 11.49 14.57 7.08
N PRO A 167 10.64 15.20 7.90
CA PRO A 167 9.28 15.52 7.48
C PRO A 167 9.23 16.43 6.27
N GLY A 168 8.27 16.18 5.37
CA GLY A 168 7.98 17.06 4.24
C GLY A 168 8.91 16.90 3.03
N ILE A 169 9.67 15.81 2.93
CA ILE A 169 10.44 15.51 1.71
C ILE A 169 9.46 15.36 0.54
N ARG A 170 9.78 16.00 -0.59
CA ARG A 170 9.00 15.91 -1.83
C ARG A 170 9.71 15.02 -2.81
N LEU A 171 9.01 13.98 -3.24
CA LEU A 171 9.45 13.04 -4.25
C LEU A 171 8.82 13.42 -5.57
N SER A 172 9.64 13.57 -6.61
CA SER A 172 9.19 13.66 -7.99
C SER A 172 9.00 12.27 -8.56
N VAL A 173 7.94 12.08 -9.34
CA VAL A 173 7.65 10.81 -10.03
C VAL A 173 7.75 11.03 -11.53
N SER A 174 8.47 10.15 -12.22
CA SER A 174 8.59 10.15 -13.69
C SER A 174 8.07 8.84 -14.25
N TYR A 175 7.53 8.91 -15.47
CA TYR A 175 6.91 7.77 -16.16
C TYR A 175 7.54 7.54 -17.53
N SER A 176 7.54 6.28 -17.95
CA SER A 176 7.76 5.86 -19.34
C SER A 176 6.45 5.28 -19.87
N GLY A 177 5.69 6.08 -20.62
CA GLY A 177 4.29 5.77 -20.91
C GLY A 177 3.45 5.77 -19.63
N GLU A 178 2.82 4.63 -19.31
CA GLU A 178 2.03 4.44 -18.08
C GLU A 178 2.82 3.80 -16.92
N ALA A 179 4.02 3.28 -17.19
CA ALA A 179 4.86 2.67 -16.17
C ALA A 179 5.65 3.74 -15.41
N VAL A 180 5.80 3.57 -14.10
CA VAL A 180 6.68 4.41 -13.27
C VAL A 180 8.12 4.10 -13.65
N ASN A 181 8.84 5.11 -14.11
CA ASN A 181 10.23 4.99 -14.52
C ASN A 181 11.18 5.31 -13.36
N SER A 182 10.91 6.37 -12.59
CA SER A 182 11.71 6.69 -11.40
C SER A 182 10.99 7.55 -10.38
N ILE A 183 11.39 7.41 -9.12
CA ILE A 183 10.97 8.25 -7.99
C ILE A 183 12.24 8.79 -7.33
N PHE A 184 12.35 10.10 -7.20
CA PHE A 184 13.56 10.76 -6.69
C PHE A 184 13.26 12.06 -5.94
N PHE A 185 14.21 12.55 -5.16
CA PHE A 185 14.19 13.93 -4.64
C PHE A 185 15.51 14.64 -4.96
N ASP A 186 15.44 15.97 -5.07
CA ASP A 186 16.62 16.80 -5.31
C ASP A 186 17.32 17.12 -3.99
N ASN A 187 18.63 16.87 -3.94
CA ASN A 187 19.50 17.24 -2.84
C ASN A 187 20.70 18.04 -3.38
N LYS A 188 20.70 19.35 -3.15
CA LYS A 188 21.80 20.28 -3.53
C LYS A 188 22.21 20.17 -5.00
N GLY A 189 21.23 20.01 -5.90
CA GLY A 189 21.45 19.91 -7.36
C GLY A 189 21.71 18.50 -7.87
N SER A 190 21.75 17.49 -6.99
CA SER A 190 21.85 16.07 -7.35
C SER A 190 20.52 15.36 -7.11
N LYS A 191 20.16 14.41 -7.97
CA LYS A 191 18.99 13.55 -7.79
C LYS A 191 19.36 12.34 -6.94
N ILE A 192 18.59 12.11 -5.88
CA ILE A 192 18.65 10.89 -5.08
C ILE A 192 17.46 10.03 -5.43
N PHE A 193 17.72 8.87 -6.06
CA PHE A 193 16.70 7.93 -6.50
C PHE A 193 16.29 7.00 -5.36
N ILE A 194 14.98 6.88 -5.14
CA ILE A 194 14.36 5.88 -4.27
C ILE A 194 13.95 4.66 -5.10
N TYR A 195 13.56 4.92 -6.35
CA TYR A 195 13.19 3.90 -7.32
C TYR A 195 13.69 4.30 -8.70
N ASN A 196 14.21 3.33 -9.44
CA ASN A 196 14.56 3.46 -10.85
C ASN A 196 14.34 2.11 -11.53
N GLU A 197 13.50 2.08 -12.56
CA GLU A 197 13.17 0.83 -13.27
C GLU A 197 14.39 0.16 -13.91
N ASN A 198 15.41 0.94 -14.23
CA ASN A 198 16.64 0.49 -14.88
C ASN A 198 17.79 0.13 -13.91
N GLN A 199 17.52 0.13 -12.59
CA GLN A 199 18.44 -0.34 -11.55
C GLN A 199 17.99 -1.70 -11.02
#